data_AF-A0A9E4JI34-F1
#
_entry.id   AF-A0A9E4JI34-F1
#
_cell.length_a   1.000
_cell.length_b   1.000
_cell.length_c   1.000
_cell.angle_alpha   90.00
_cell.angle_beta   90.00
_cell.angle_gamma   90.00
#
_symmetry.space_group_name_H-M   'P 1'
#
loop_
_entity.id
_entity.type
_entity.pdbx_description
1 polymer ?
#
loop_
_entity_poly.entity_id
_entity_poly.type
_entity_poly.pdbx_seq_one_letter_code
_entity_poly.pdbx_strand_id
1 'polypeptide(L)'
;MARNVLKHTSFFSLGIILTSALPVVLKAPMAQAQGEALPDVKVNLPPSPNFDDIKRAPLKYDTGEFSVYGLRKSMSKYLDKDVQVKAYLLEVYECPEELVKCNERASKKKKAAVEAEATTCRPCDQPHFFVSDTPDGRKERALLVADYPTKDWKTDRPKPLKAEAGKMYVVTGTFGINSVTGFAASNGLIAHKRFQDAEGKVLMEGNAVLPSDSQMIELEGKAPEKLNLGN
;
A
#
# COMPACT_ATOMS: atom_id res chain seq x y z
N MET A 1 -53.25 -23.85 18.06
CA MET A 1 -54.18 -23.96 19.21
C MET A 1 -53.47 -23.28 20.38
N ALA A 2 -53.90 -22.08 20.81
CA ALA A 2 -54.79 -21.88 21.97
C ALA A 2 -54.15 -22.44 23.26
N ARG A 3 -53.96 -21.78 24.40
CA ARG A 3 -54.59 -20.63 25.09
C ARG A 3 -53.67 -20.40 26.33
N ASN A 4 -53.31 -19.17 26.72
CA ASN A 4 -54.07 -18.20 27.52
C ASN A 4 -53.91 -18.36 29.06
N VAL A 5 -53.93 -17.21 29.76
CA VAL A 5 -54.28 -16.98 31.19
C VAL A 5 -53.14 -17.14 32.23
N LEU A 6 -52.54 -16.08 32.82
CA LEU A 6 -53.00 -15.03 33.77
C LEU A 6 -53.15 -15.52 35.23
N LYS A 7 -52.54 -14.79 36.20
CA LYS A 7 -53.07 -14.31 37.52
C LYS A 7 -51.99 -14.23 38.62
N HIS A 8 -51.77 -13.02 39.17
CA HIS A 8 -52.00 -12.56 40.57
C HIS A 8 -51.21 -13.29 41.67
N THR A 9 -50.47 -12.64 42.59
CA THR A 9 -50.91 -11.83 43.76
C THR A 9 -49.65 -11.17 44.43
N SER A 10 -49.66 -9.90 44.88
CA SER A 10 -50.06 -9.32 46.21
C SER A 10 -49.11 -9.72 47.38
N PHE A 11 -48.62 -8.90 48.33
CA PHE A 11 -49.13 -7.78 49.15
C PHE A 11 -47.98 -7.06 49.93
N PHE A 12 -48.20 -5.79 50.35
CA PHE A 12 -47.90 -5.16 51.67
C PHE A 12 -48.03 -3.62 51.47
N SER A 13 -49.16 -2.95 51.77
CA SER A 13 -49.58 -2.34 53.06
C SER A 13 -48.43 -1.61 53.81
N LEU A 14 -48.54 -0.40 54.39
CA LEU A 14 -49.65 0.47 54.81
C LEU A 14 -49.03 1.85 55.21
N GLY A 15 -49.74 2.98 55.06
CA GLY A 15 -49.34 4.24 55.71
C GLY A 15 -49.95 5.54 55.14
N ILE A 16 -51.05 5.98 55.74
CA ILE A 16 -51.86 7.21 55.50
C ILE A 16 -51.11 8.43 56.12
N ILE A 17 -51.23 9.68 55.64
CA ILE A 17 -52.14 10.74 56.16
C ILE A 17 -52.07 12.02 55.28
N LEU A 18 -53.23 12.38 54.73
CA LEU A 18 -53.91 13.69 54.63
C LEU A 18 -53.13 14.98 54.98
N THR A 19 -53.17 15.99 54.10
CA THR A 19 -53.63 17.36 54.40
C THR A 19 -53.61 18.25 53.15
N SER A 20 -54.70 18.99 52.99
CA SER A 20 -54.99 20.02 52.00
C SER A 20 -54.29 21.35 52.31
N ALA A 21 -53.73 22.04 51.31
CA ALA A 21 -53.71 23.50 51.22
C ALA A 21 -53.20 23.98 49.84
N LEU A 22 -53.85 25.01 49.31
CA LEU A 22 -53.55 25.69 48.06
C LEU A 22 -52.09 26.19 47.99
N PRO A 23 -51.40 26.09 46.84
CA PRO A 23 -50.16 26.83 46.62
C PRO A 23 -50.46 28.27 46.20
N VAL A 24 -50.18 29.19 47.13
CA VAL A 24 -49.96 30.62 46.91
C VAL A 24 -48.82 30.81 45.91
N VAL A 25 -49.06 31.70 44.95
CA VAL A 25 -48.10 32.16 43.94
C VAL A 25 -46.95 32.93 44.62
N LEU A 26 -45.72 32.42 44.54
CA LEU A 26 -44.50 33.20 44.74
C LEU A 26 -43.57 33.04 43.53
N LYS A 27 -43.32 34.17 42.85
CA LYS A 27 -42.34 34.34 41.76
C LYS A 27 -40.92 34.08 42.27
N ALA A 28 -40.19 33.20 41.59
CA ALA A 28 -38.72 33.14 41.63
C ALA A 28 -38.16 33.63 40.27
N PRO A 29 -37.03 34.36 40.25
CA PRO A 29 -36.51 34.99 39.04
C PRO A 29 -35.84 33.97 38.11
N MET A 30 -36.09 34.14 36.81
CA MET A 30 -35.35 33.46 35.73
C MET A 30 -33.86 33.78 35.85
N ALA A 31 -33.05 32.78 36.15
CA ALA A 31 -31.62 32.79 35.86
C ALA A 31 -31.42 32.17 34.47
N GLN A 32 -31.24 33.01 33.45
CA GLN A 32 -30.76 32.58 32.14
C GLN A 32 -29.32 32.08 32.28
N ALA A 33 -29.14 30.76 32.27
CA ALA A 33 -27.85 30.16 31.93
C ALA A 33 -27.59 30.47 30.45
N GLN A 34 -26.80 31.51 30.17
CA GLN A 34 -26.28 31.77 28.84
C GLN A 34 -25.18 30.73 28.60
N GLY A 35 -25.50 29.69 27.85
CA GLY A 35 -24.47 28.84 27.25
C GLY A 35 -23.69 29.70 26.26
N GLU A 36 -22.46 30.05 26.61
CA GLU A 36 -21.52 30.67 25.68
C GLU A 36 -21.32 29.69 24.51
N ALA A 37 -21.78 30.09 23.34
CA ALA A 37 -21.49 29.40 22.10
C ALA A 37 -19.98 29.47 21.87
N LEU A 38 -19.34 28.30 21.80
CA LEU A 38 -17.94 28.20 21.39
C LEU A 38 -17.80 28.90 20.02
N PRO A 39 -16.75 29.71 19.82
CA PRO A 39 -16.54 30.42 18.56
C PRO A 39 -16.54 29.41 17.41
N ASP A 40 -17.20 29.76 16.31
CA ASP A 40 -17.32 28.92 15.11
C ASP A 40 -15.91 28.55 14.61
N VAL A 41 -15.43 27.38 15.01
CA VAL A 41 -14.14 26.85 14.59
C VAL A 41 -14.30 26.50 13.12
N LYS A 42 -13.84 27.39 12.25
CA LYS A 42 -13.69 27.12 10.82
C LYS A 42 -12.62 26.04 10.65
N VAL A 43 -13.06 24.79 10.71
CA VAL A 43 -12.26 23.62 10.39
C VAL A 43 -11.93 23.71 8.89
N ASN A 44 -10.75 24.21 8.57
CA ASN A 44 -10.20 24.15 7.21
C ASN A 44 -9.82 22.70 6.92
N LEU A 45 -10.79 21.91 6.45
CA LEU A 45 -10.50 20.62 5.88
C LEU A 45 -9.72 20.85 4.57
N PRO A 46 -8.59 20.17 4.35
CA PRO A 46 -7.92 20.21 3.07
C PRO A 46 -8.91 19.79 1.98
N PRO A 47 -8.77 20.34 0.76
CA PRO A 47 -9.64 19.98 -0.35
C PRO A 47 -9.66 18.46 -0.52
N SER A 48 -10.86 17.90 -0.71
CA SER A 48 -11.04 16.47 -0.93
C SER A 48 -10.13 16.05 -2.09
N PRO A 49 -9.35 14.97 -1.94
CA PRO A 49 -8.48 14.51 -3.02
C PRO A 49 -9.31 14.25 -4.28
N ASN A 50 -8.87 14.80 -5.41
CA ASN A 50 -9.55 14.55 -6.68
C ASN A 50 -9.30 13.09 -7.10
N PHE A 51 -10.36 12.36 -7.45
CA PHE A 51 -10.33 10.95 -7.88
C PHE A 51 -10.65 10.76 -9.37
N ASP A 52 -10.87 11.85 -10.11
CA ASP A 52 -11.35 11.78 -11.50
C ASP A 52 -10.34 11.12 -12.45
N ASP A 53 -9.05 11.22 -12.15
CA ASP A 53 -7.99 10.63 -12.98
C ASP A 53 -7.99 9.11 -12.91
N ILE A 54 -8.41 8.54 -11.77
CA ILE A 54 -8.53 7.08 -11.58
C ILE A 54 -9.74 6.53 -12.37
N LYS A 55 -10.83 7.31 -12.47
CA LYS A 55 -12.03 6.89 -13.19
C LYS A 55 -11.84 6.88 -14.71
N ARG A 56 -10.97 7.77 -15.20
CA ARG A 56 -10.70 7.97 -16.64
C ARG A 56 -9.47 7.23 -17.14
N ALA A 57 -8.64 6.66 -16.25
CA ALA A 57 -7.44 5.95 -16.65
C ALA A 57 -7.78 4.77 -17.59
N PRO A 58 -7.18 4.71 -18.79
CA PRO A 58 -7.46 3.64 -19.73
C PRO A 58 -6.84 2.33 -19.24
N LEU A 59 -7.38 1.17 -19.63
CA LEU A 59 -6.80 -0.13 -19.25
C LEU A 59 -5.37 -0.30 -19.78
N LYS A 60 -5.18 0.11 -21.04
CA LYS A 60 -3.91 0.13 -21.76
C LYS A 60 -3.75 1.50 -22.40
N TYR A 61 -2.51 1.96 -22.54
CA TYR A 61 -2.19 3.08 -23.41
C TYR A 61 -2.39 2.71 -24.88
N ASP A 62 -2.43 3.70 -25.75
CA ASP A 62 -2.56 3.50 -27.21
C ASP A 62 -1.40 2.68 -27.78
N THR A 63 -0.25 2.71 -27.11
CA THR A 63 0.96 1.93 -27.42
C THR A 63 0.84 0.45 -27.02
N GLY A 64 -0.22 0.06 -26.30
CA GLY A 64 -0.56 -1.34 -25.98
C GLY A 64 -0.10 -1.83 -24.61
N GLU A 65 0.74 -1.07 -23.90
CA GLU A 65 1.15 -1.34 -22.52
C GLU A 65 0.02 -0.99 -21.54
N PHE A 66 -0.04 -1.71 -20.42
CA PHE A 66 -1.00 -1.45 -19.37
C PHE A 66 -0.66 -0.16 -18.60
N SER A 67 -1.71 0.55 -18.18
CA SER A 67 -1.59 1.56 -17.12
C SER A 67 -1.64 0.87 -15.75
N VAL A 68 -1.08 1.52 -14.72
CA VAL A 68 -1.11 1.02 -13.34
C VAL A 68 -2.55 0.93 -12.82
N TYR A 69 -3.37 1.96 -13.02
CA TYR A 69 -4.76 1.98 -12.61
C TYR A 69 -5.60 0.95 -13.38
N GLY A 70 -5.36 0.83 -14.69
CA GLY A 70 -6.02 -0.13 -15.56
C GLY A 70 -5.75 -1.56 -15.14
N LEU A 71 -4.48 -1.90 -14.94
CA LEU A 71 -4.05 -3.23 -14.50
C LEU A 71 -4.69 -3.61 -13.17
N ARG A 72 -4.70 -2.69 -12.20
CA ARG A 72 -5.34 -2.90 -10.89
C ARG A 72 -6.83 -3.11 -10.97
N LYS A 73 -7.53 -2.31 -11.78
CA LYS A 73 -8.97 -2.48 -11.99
C LYS A 73 -9.30 -3.84 -12.58
N SER A 74 -8.39 -4.39 -13.39
CA SER A 74 -8.53 -5.71 -14.01
C SER A 74 -7.67 -6.78 -13.34
N MET A 75 -7.33 -6.59 -12.06
CA MET A 75 -6.34 -7.42 -11.37
C MET A 75 -6.68 -8.91 -11.47
N SER A 76 -7.92 -9.29 -11.15
CA SER A 76 -8.38 -10.68 -11.22
C SER A 76 -8.18 -11.37 -12.57
N LYS A 77 -8.08 -10.62 -13.67
CA LYS A 77 -7.88 -11.18 -15.02
C LYS A 77 -6.40 -11.37 -15.39
N TYR A 78 -5.52 -10.56 -14.81
CA TYR A 78 -4.11 -10.49 -15.18
C TYR A 78 -3.15 -10.94 -14.06
N LEU A 79 -3.68 -11.39 -12.92
CA LEU A 79 -2.89 -12.09 -11.91
C LEU A 79 -2.17 -13.30 -12.51
N ASP A 80 -0.93 -13.48 -12.09
CA ASP A 80 0.01 -14.52 -12.51
C ASP A 80 0.34 -14.51 -14.01
N LYS A 81 0.04 -13.41 -14.71
CA LYS A 81 0.38 -13.22 -16.12
C LYS A 81 1.53 -12.25 -16.28
N ASP A 82 2.28 -12.45 -17.36
CA ASP A 82 3.26 -11.47 -17.78
C ASP A 82 2.56 -10.29 -18.45
N VAL A 83 2.88 -9.11 -17.93
CA VAL A 83 2.33 -7.84 -18.40
C VAL A 83 3.46 -6.86 -18.64
N GLN A 84 3.17 -5.91 -19.54
CA GLN A 84 4.02 -4.78 -19.80
C GLN A 84 3.29 -3.53 -19.32
N VAL A 85 3.87 -2.82 -18.36
CA VAL A 85 3.29 -1.63 -17.72
C VAL A 85 4.15 -0.43 -18.05
N LYS A 86 3.52 0.64 -18.52
CA LYS A 86 4.18 1.92 -18.78
C LYS A 86 3.80 2.89 -17.67
N ALA A 87 4.77 3.40 -16.92
CA ALA A 87 4.50 4.19 -15.72
C ALA A 87 5.65 5.12 -15.36
N TYR A 88 5.36 6.16 -14.59
CA TYR A 88 6.34 7.05 -13.99
C TYR A 88 7.01 6.37 -12.80
N LEU A 89 8.34 6.41 -12.74
CA LEU A 89 9.08 6.01 -11.56
C LEU A 89 8.90 7.07 -10.48
N LEU A 90 8.37 6.69 -9.31
CA LEU A 90 8.22 7.62 -8.19
C LEU A 90 9.47 7.64 -7.33
N GLU A 91 9.88 6.46 -6.87
CA GLU A 91 10.98 6.33 -5.93
C GLU A 91 11.55 4.93 -6.00
N VAL A 92 12.87 4.86 -5.82
CA VAL A 92 13.60 3.62 -5.61
C VAL A 92 13.85 3.50 -4.11
N TYR A 93 13.54 2.34 -3.52
CA TYR A 93 13.79 2.13 -2.10
C TYR A 93 15.29 2.14 -1.81
N GLU A 94 15.68 3.02 -0.89
CA GLU A 94 17.02 3.08 -0.32
C GLU A 94 16.95 2.74 1.18
N CYS A 95 17.80 1.83 1.65
CA CYS A 95 17.80 1.45 3.06
C CYS A 95 18.18 2.66 3.92
N PRO A 96 17.36 3.07 4.90
CA PRO A 96 17.65 4.21 5.77
C PRO A 96 19.02 4.07 6.44
N GLU A 97 19.81 5.15 6.45
CA GLU A 97 21.18 5.13 6.98
C GLU A 97 21.27 4.59 8.42
N GLU A 98 20.29 4.91 9.26
CA GLU A 98 20.23 4.45 10.65
C GLU A 98 20.10 2.92 10.73
N LEU A 99 19.33 2.30 9.82
CA LEU A 99 19.22 0.85 9.72
C LEU A 99 20.48 0.23 9.15
N VAL A 100 21.13 0.88 8.18
CA VAL A 100 22.44 0.45 7.65
C VAL A 100 23.47 0.42 8.77
N LYS A 101 23.64 1.52 9.51
CA LYS A 101 24.55 1.62 10.67
C LYS A 101 24.21 0.59 11.76
N CYS A 102 22.93 0.31 12.00
CA CYS A 102 22.50 -0.75 12.92
C CYS A 102 22.95 -2.14 12.42
N ASN A 103 22.63 -2.47 11.17
CA ASN A 103 22.93 -3.77 10.55
C ASN A 103 24.44 -4.02 10.41
N GLU A 104 25.23 -3.00 10.13
CA GLU A 104 26.70 -3.09 10.13
C GLU A 104 27.28 -3.36 11.53
N ARG A 105 26.75 -2.68 12.56
CA ARG A 105 27.16 -2.94 13.95
C ARG A 105 26.76 -4.34 14.39
N ALA A 106 25.56 -4.80 14.04
CA ALA A 106 25.05 -6.13 14.36
C ALA A 106 25.82 -7.26 13.64
N SER A 107 26.18 -7.06 12.36
CA SER A 107 26.98 -8.04 11.60
C SER A 107 28.43 -8.14 12.09
N LYS A 108 29.03 -7.03 12.55
CA LYS A 108 30.34 -7.04 13.23
C LYS A 108 30.27 -7.73 14.59
N LYS A 109 29.20 -7.50 15.38
CA LYS A 109 28.98 -8.15 16.68
C LYS A 109 28.63 -9.64 16.57
N LYS A 110 28.00 -10.12 15.50
CA LYS A 110 27.74 -11.57 15.30
C LYS A 110 29.00 -12.46 15.23
N LYS A 111 30.21 -11.88 15.15
CA LYS A 111 31.49 -12.61 15.32
C LYS A 111 31.98 -12.72 16.78
N ALA A 112 31.32 -12.05 17.73
CA ALA A 112 31.62 -12.11 19.16
C ALA A 112 30.29 -12.30 19.92
N ALA A 113 30.05 -13.52 20.39
CA ALA A 113 28.80 -13.98 20.96
C ALA A 113 28.25 -13.07 22.08
N VAL A 114 26.93 -12.89 22.04
CA VAL A 114 25.97 -12.87 23.18
C VAL A 114 26.13 -11.72 24.20
N GLU A 115 25.01 -11.15 24.61
CA GLU A 115 24.87 -10.12 25.67
C GLU A 115 25.17 -8.66 25.27
N ALA A 116 24.23 -8.07 24.54
CA ALA A 116 23.84 -6.67 24.75
C ALA A 116 22.35 -6.59 24.43
N GLU A 117 21.59 -5.84 25.24
CA GLU A 117 20.14 -5.62 25.12
C GLU A 117 19.68 -5.63 23.65
N ALA A 118 18.77 -6.55 23.34
CA ALA A 118 18.37 -6.89 21.98
C ALA A 118 17.53 -5.77 21.32
N THR A 119 18.16 -4.64 21.01
CA THR A 119 17.71 -3.77 19.91
C THR A 119 17.98 -4.57 18.64
N THR A 120 17.05 -5.47 18.35
CA THR A 120 17.08 -6.37 17.20
C THR A 120 17.00 -5.48 15.95
N CYS A 121 18.15 -5.14 15.36
CA CYS A 121 18.18 -4.33 14.15
C CYS A 121 17.32 -5.00 13.08
N ARG A 122 16.32 -4.29 12.56
CA ARG A 122 15.51 -4.81 11.47
C ARG A 122 16.39 -4.87 10.21
N PRO A 123 16.40 -5.99 9.47
CA PRO A 123 17.10 -6.04 8.20
C PRO A 123 16.54 -4.98 7.25
N CYS A 124 17.40 -4.47 6.36
CA CYS A 124 16.95 -3.64 5.25
C CYS A 124 15.91 -4.41 4.42
N ASP A 125 14.91 -3.71 3.92
CA ASP A 125 13.98 -4.33 2.98
C ASP A 125 14.73 -4.63 1.67
N GLN A 126 14.24 -5.61 0.93
CA GLN A 126 14.84 -5.97 -0.33
C GLN A 126 14.71 -4.82 -1.35
N PRO A 127 15.58 -4.76 -2.36
CA PRO A 127 15.53 -3.74 -3.39
C PRO A 127 14.20 -3.78 -4.16
N HIS A 128 13.44 -2.69 -4.07
CA HIS A 128 12.18 -2.50 -4.80
C HIS A 128 12.03 -1.04 -5.22
N PHE A 129 11.11 -0.75 -6.13
CA PHE A 129 10.78 0.61 -6.51
C PHE A 129 9.28 0.75 -6.79
N PHE A 130 8.80 1.99 -6.77
CA PHE A 130 7.39 2.32 -6.88
C PHE A 130 7.11 3.04 -8.19
N VAL A 131 6.10 2.60 -8.93
CA VAL A 131 5.69 3.23 -10.19
C VAL A 131 4.22 3.63 -10.18
N SER A 132 3.86 4.69 -10.90
CA SER A 132 2.50 5.25 -10.95
C SER A 132 2.18 5.82 -12.32
N ASP A 133 0.89 5.95 -12.67
CA ASP A 133 0.47 6.60 -13.93
C ASP A 133 0.68 8.12 -13.91
N THR A 134 0.93 8.71 -12.74
CA THR A 134 1.21 10.14 -12.56
C THR A 134 2.58 10.33 -11.90
N PRO A 135 3.35 11.37 -12.30
CA PRO A 135 4.67 11.65 -11.72
C PRO A 135 4.59 12.04 -10.22
N ASP A 136 3.52 12.70 -9.80
CA ASP A 136 3.26 13.08 -8.40
C ASP A 136 2.37 12.06 -7.66
N GLY A 137 2.45 10.79 -8.08
CA GLY A 137 1.67 9.71 -7.49
C GLY A 137 1.99 9.50 -6.01
N ARG A 138 0.99 9.07 -5.23
CA ARG A 138 1.21 8.66 -3.82
C ARG A 138 1.78 7.24 -3.77
N LYS A 139 2.80 7.01 -2.93
CA LYS A 139 3.47 5.69 -2.78
C LYS A 139 2.50 4.57 -2.41
N GLU A 140 1.51 4.87 -1.56
CA GLU A 140 0.50 3.89 -1.12
C GLU A 140 -0.40 3.44 -2.28
N ARG A 141 -0.49 4.26 -3.34
CA ARG A 141 -1.19 3.97 -4.59
C ARG A 141 -0.22 3.67 -5.73
N ALA A 142 1.06 3.47 -5.47
CA ALA A 142 2.02 3.11 -6.49
C ALA A 142 2.11 1.59 -6.60
N LEU A 143 2.38 1.09 -7.80
CA LEU A 143 2.63 -0.32 -8.03
C LEU A 143 4.05 -0.63 -7.62
N LEU A 144 4.22 -1.67 -6.80
CA LEU A 144 5.53 -2.10 -6.34
C LEU A 144 6.17 -2.98 -7.42
N VAL A 145 7.41 -2.70 -7.77
CA VAL A 145 8.24 -3.57 -8.62
C VAL A 145 9.33 -4.17 -7.75
N ALA A 146 9.32 -5.50 -7.65
CA ALA A 146 10.24 -6.28 -6.82
C ALA A 146 11.18 -7.12 -7.70
N ASP A 147 12.18 -7.71 -7.06
CA ASP A 147 13.04 -8.77 -7.62
C ASP A 147 13.86 -8.36 -8.83
N TYR A 148 14.21 -7.08 -8.94
CA TYR A 148 15.10 -6.65 -10.00
C TYR A 148 16.57 -6.98 -9.66
N PRO A 149 17.38 -7.33 -10.67
CA PRO A 149 18.76 -7.75 -10.44
C PRO A 149 19.59 -6.58 -9.92
N THR A 150 20.06 -6.70 -8.67
CA THR A 150 20.96 -5.72 -8.04
C THR A 150 22.43 -6.05 -8.26
N LYS A 151 22.71 -7.22 -8.82
CA LYS A 151 24.04 -7.68 -9.20
C LYS A 151 24.00 -8.30 -10.58
N ASP A 152 25.11 -8.19 -11.31
CA ASP A 152 25.27 -8.91 -12.57
C ASP A 152 25.51 -10.39 -12.31
N TRP A 153 24.68 -11.26 -12.87
CA TRP A 153 24.74 -12.72 -12.65
C TRP A 153 26.09 -13.33 -13.06
N LYS A 154 26.79 -12.74 -14.04
CA LYS A 154 28.10 -13.22 -14.51
C LYS A 154 29.29 -12.75 -13.67
N THR A 155 29.21 -11.54 -13.12
CA THR A 155 30.39 -10.90 -12.49
C THR A 155 30.23 -10.72 -10.98
N ASP A 156 29.04 -10.99 -10.44
CA ASP A 156 28.62 -10.73 -9.05
C ASP A 156 28.86 -9.27 -8.60
N ARG A 157 29.09 -8.36 -9.56
CA ARG A 157 29.30 -6.93 -9.28
C ARG A 157 27.95 -6.24 -9.09
N PRO A 158 27.86 -5.25 -8.18
CA PRO A 158 26.66 -4.44 -8.04
C PRO A 158 26.32 -3.74 -9.35
N LYS A 159 25.06 -3.88 -9.79
CA LYS A 159 24.52 -3.19 -10.95
C LYS A 159 23.58 -2.09 -10.46
N PRO A 160 24.04 -0.82 -10.39
CA PRO A 160 23.19 0.25 -9.92
C PRO A 160 22.06 0.51 -10.93
N LEU A 161 20.84 0.71 -10.42
CA LEU A 161 19.70 1.10 -11.22
C LEU A 161 19.91 2.53 -11.74
N LYS A 162 20.11 2.69 -13.04
CA LYS A 162 20.23 4.00 -13.70
C LYS A 162 18.85 4.52 -14.09
N ALA A 163 18.00 4.77 -13.10
CA ALA A 163 16.66 5.29 -13.31
C ALA A 163 16.40 6.52 -12.44
N GLU A 164 15.86 7.57 -13.04
CA GLU A 164 15.49 8.82 -12.36
C GLU A 164 14.00 8.87 -12.06
N ALA A 165 13.66 9.32 -10.86
CA ALA A 165 12.28 9.60 -10.46
C ALA A 165 11.65 10.68 -11.35
N GLY A 166 10.34 10.60 -11.57
CA GLY A 166 9.56 11.51 -12.41
C GLY A 166 9.62 11.21 -13.91
N LYS A 167 10.45 10.26 -14.37
CA LYS A 167 10.48 9.81 -15.77
C LYS A 167 9.59 8.59 -16.00
N MET A 168 9.08 8.45 -17.23
CA MET A 168 8.32 7.28 -17.66
C MET A 168 9.24 6.15 -18.09
N TYR A 169 8.90 4.93 -17.69
CA TYR A 169 9.58 3.70 -18.06
C TYR A 169 8.58 2.62 -18.41
N VAL A 170 9.05 1.58 -19.09
CA VAL A 170 8.29 0.38 -19.42
C VAL A 170 8.84 -0.79 -18.61
N VAL A 171 8.05 -1.27 -17.66
CA VAL A 171 8.36 -2.43 -16.80
C VAL A 171 7.64 -3.64 -17.36
N THR A 172 8.35 -4.73 -17.61
CA THR A 172 7.79 -6.02 -17.99
C THR A 172 8.09 -7.04 -16.90
N GLY A 173 7.08 -7.82 -16.52
CA GLY A 173 7.22 -8.83 -15.50
C GLY A 173 5.91 -9.54 -15.20
N THR A 174 5.97 -10.49 -14.27
CA THR A 174 4.79 -11.23 -13.84
C THR A 174 4.02 -10.40 -12.81
N PHE A 175 2.74 -10.14 -13.09
CA PHE A 175 1.89 -9.42 -12.16
C PHE A 175 1.31 -10.36 -11.11
N GLY A 176 1.49 -10.03 -9.84
CA GLY A 176 1.02 -10.86 -8.73
C GLY A 176 0.70 -10.01 -7.50
N ILE A 177 0.29 -10.66 -6.42
CA ILE A 177 0.14 -10.01 -5.10
C ILE A 177 1.37 -10.29 -4.24
N ASN A 178 2.01 -11.43 -4.47
CA ASN A 178 3.17 -11.89 -3.74
C ASN A 178 4.34 -12.10 -4.71
N SER A 179 5.54 -11.77 -4.28
CA SER A 179 6.77 -12.12 -4.98
C SER A 179 7.35 -13.41 -4.41
N VAL A 180 8.24 -14.06 -5.16
CA VAL A 180 8.97 -15.26 -4.71
C VAL A 180 9.85 -14.94 -3.50
N THR A 181 10.26 -13.69 -3.38
CA THR A 181 11.16 -13.18 -2.35
C THR A 181 10.47 -12.74 -1.06
N GLY A 182 9.13 -12.78 -1.02
CA GLY A 182 8.34 -12.49 0.17
C GLY A 182 7.78 -11.06 0.24
N PHE A 183 7.84 -10.27 -0.82
CA PHE A 183 7.02 -9.06 -0.89
C PHE A 183 5.56 -9.41 -1.07
N ALA A 184 4.70 -8.68 -0.38
CA ALA A 184 3.27 -8.73 -0.57
C ALA A 184 2.74 -7.31 -0.74
N ALA A 185 1.94 -7.09 -1.79
CA ALA A 185 1.31 -5.80 -2.05
C ALA A 185 -0.15 -6.01 -2.43
N SER A 186 -1.09 -5.55 -1.60
CA SER A 186 -2.53 -5.69 -1.84
C SER A 186 -3.01 -5.00 -3.12
N ASN A 187 -2.29 -3.98 -3.58
CA ASN A 187 -2.55 -3.27 -4.82
C ASN A 187 -1.86 -3.91 -6.04
N GLY A 188 -1.33 -5.12 -5.88
CA GLY A 188 -0.50 -5.82 -6.84
C GLY A 188 0.96 -5.37 -6.83
N LEU A 189 1.82 -6.25 -7.31
CA LEU A 189 3.23 -6.04 -7.58
C LEU A 189 3.62 -6.65 -8.92
N ILE A 190 4.75 -6.21 -9.47
CA ILE A 190 5.39 -6.84 -10.62
C ILE A 190 6.66 -7.52 -10.13
N ALA A 191 6.75 -8.84 -10.32
CA ALA A 191 8.01 -9.56 -10.25
C ALA A 191 8.81 -9.23 -11.51
N HIS A 192 9.88 -8.47 -11.36
CA HIS A 192 10.63 -7.89 -12.46
C HIS A 192 11.21 -8.96 -13.40
N LYS A 193 11.10 -8.71 -14.71
CA LYS A 193 11.77 -9.46 -15.79
C LYS A 193 12.57 -8.54 -16.71
N ARG A 194 12.02 -7.38 -17.08
CA ARG A 194 12.70 -6.41 -17.96
C ARG A 194 12.27 -4.98 -17.62
N PHE A 195 13.21 -4.05 -17.70
CA PHE A 195 12.97 -2.63 -17.49
C PHE A 195 13.61 -1.82 -18.62
N GLN A 196 12.79 -0.98 -19.25
CA GLN A 196 13.15 -0.19 -20.42
C GLN A 196 12.83 1.28 -20.19
N ASP A 197 13.57 2.17 -20.85
CA ASP A 197 13.18 3.57 -20.94
C ASP A 197 11.99 3.78 -21.90
N ALA A 198 11.52 5.04 -22.00
CA ALA A 198 10.45 5.42 -22.91
C ALA A 198 10.79 5.24 -24.41
N GLU A 199 12.08 5.09 -24.74
CA GLU A 199 12.62 4.92 -26.10
C GLU A 199 12.82 3.43 -26.45
N GLY A 200 12.59 2.52 -25.50
CA GLY A 200 12.72 1.07 -25.66
C GLY A 200 14.13 0.54 -25.38
N LYS A 201 15.05 1.35 -24.84
CA LYS A 201 16.37 0.89 -24.43
C LYS A 201 16.24 0.07 -23.14
N VAL A 202 16.73 -1.17 -23.19
CA VAL A 202 16.77 -2.04 -22.01
C VAL A 202 17.79 -1.50 -21.00
N LEU A 203 17.30 -1.05 -19.86
CA LEU A 203 18.11 -0.56 -18.74
C LEU A 203 18.51 -1.72 -17.82
N MET A 204 17.62 -2.70 -17.68
CA MET A 204 17.83 -3.86 -16.82
C MET A 204 17.00 -5.04 -17.30
N GLU A 205 17.56 -6.23 -17.20
CA GLU A 205 16.91 -7.46 -17.62
C GLU A 205 17.28 -8.60 -16.66
N GLY A 206 16.29 -9.40 -16.32
CA GLY A 206 16.37 -10.50 -15.38
C GLY A 206 15.62 -10.30 -14.09
N ASN A 207 15.66 -11.33 -13.27
CA ASN A 207 15.12 -11.39 -11.94
C ASN A 207 16.28 -11.70 -10.96
N ALA A 208 16.23 -11.12 -9.76
CA ALA A 208 17.26 -11.29 -8.74
C ALA A 208 17.35 -12.71 -8.18
N VAL A 209 16.29 -13.51 -8.32
CA VAL A 209 16.13 -14.78 -7.59
C VAL A 209 15.96 -15.98 -8.49
N LEU A 210 15.27 -15.83 -9.61
CA LEU A 210 15.11 -16.92 -10.55
C LEU A 210 16.38 -17.13 -11.38
N PRO A 211 16.77 -18.37 -11.69
CA PRO A 211 17.90 -18.64 -12.56
C PRO A 211 17.55 -18.30 -14.02
N SER A 212 18.56 -18.17 -14.86
CA SER A 212 18.44 -17.59 -16.21
C SER A 212 17.56 -18.36 -17.20
N ASP A 213 17.50 -19.67 -16.98
CA ASP A 213 16.86 -20.69 -17.78
C ASP A 213 15.35 -20.80 -17.53
N SER A 214 14.88 -20.38 -16.34
CA SER A 214 13.45 -20.34 -16.02
C SER A 214 12.78 -18.99 -16.34
N GLN A 215 13.53 -18.02 -16.87
CA GLN A 215 13.03 -16.66 -17.10
C GLN A 215 12.67 -16.43 -18.57
N MET A 216 11.38 -16.54 -18.86
CA MET A 216 10.78 -16.18 -20.14
C MET A 216 9.74 -15.09 -19.95
N ILE A 217 9.55 -14.25 -20.97
CA ILE A 217 8.45 -13.29 -21.06
C ILE A 217 7.35 -13.91 -21.93
N GLU A 218 6.17 -14.12 -21.36
CA GLU A 218 5.00 -14.69 -22.02
C GLU A 218 3.86 -13.66 -22.13
N LEU A 219 4.04 -12.66 -22.99
CA LEU A 219 3.01 -11.65 -23.22
C LEU A 219 1.83 -12.23 -24.01
N GLU A 220 0.60 -11.96 -23.57
CA GLU A 220 -0.60 -12.38 -24.28
C GLU A 220 -0.58 -11.91 -25.75
N GLY A 221 -0.65 -12.86 -26.69
CA GLY A 221 -0.65 -12.60 -28.13
C GLY A 221 0.72 -12.38 -28.77
N LYS A 222 1.82 -12.57 -28.04
CA LYS A 222 3.19 -12.57 -28.58
C LYS A 222 3.86 -13.94 -28.36
N ALA A 223 4.86 -14.26 -29.19
CA ALA A 223 5.67 -15.44 -28.98
C ALA A 223 6.49 -15.31 -27.68
N PRO A 224 6.70 -16.41 -26.94
CA PRO A 224 7.49 -16.37 -25.71
C PRO A 224 8.92 -15.92 -26.02
N GLU A 225 9.41 -14.94 -25.26
CA GLU A 225 10.73 -14.35 -25.43
C GLU A 225 11.64 -14.74 -24.27
N LYS A 226 12.83 -15.29 -24.58
CA LYS A 226 13.84 -15.60 -23.56
C LYS A 226 14.55 -14.33 -23.12
N LEU A 227 14.74 -14.14 -21.81
CA LEU A 227 15.46 -12.98 -21.30
C LEU A 227 16.94 -13.01 -21.70
N ASN A 228 17.45 -11.89 -22.19
CA ASN A 228 18.87 -11.66 -22.43
C ASN A 228 19.52 -11.15 -21.13
N LEU A 229 20.00 -12.08 -20.30
CA LEU A 229 20.51 -11.80 -18.95
C LEU A 229 21.93 -11.20 -18.92
N GLY A 230 22.21 -10.34 -19.91
CA GLY A 230 23.50 -9.70 -20.13
C GLY A 230 24.48 -10.59 -20.89
N ASN A 231 25.08 -10.01 -21.94
CA ASN A 231 26.42 -10.39 -22.39
C ASN A 231 27.46 -9.81 -21.43
#